data_AF-Q4CXM1-F1
#
_entry.id   AF-Q4CXM1-F1
#
_cell.length_a   1.000
_cell.length_b   1.000
_cell.length_c   1.000
_cell.angle_alpha   90.00
_cell.angle_beta   90.00
_cell.angle_gamma   90.00
#
_symmetry.space_group_name_H-M   'P 1'
#
loop_
_entity.id
_entity.type
_entity.pdbx_description
1 polymer ?
#
loop_
_entity_poly.entity_id
_entity_poly.type
_entity_poly.pdbx_seq_one_letter_code
_entity_poly.pdbx_strand_id
1 'polypeptide(L)'
;QECWCQILQGEYSMLKFRLPYTHKKIGFGDSSRKVNSSLIGPDGTVNYLRGDILLPIWTRPTSTEGRLVVPRGAHRVPYKVAQVENCFFFFNARVREQVHFNHILLPDENLDHHYDAAAEVNCLLKYLQFLHPELREASAAVLRREVKHISTSITAHLRVNFQDVVRRREYLLLKQARSGQSEEEGDESDNEAVDADTAPNCGAQLGSSWETFAKEIIQAASKERARVVWRRNVEETGSDVRSGFWVTTIMRQ
;
A
#
# COMPACT_ATOMS: atom_id res chain seq x y z
N GLN A 1 -6.00 -6.63 -18.24
CA GLN A 1 -5.08 -5.47 -18.33
C GLN A 1 -4.16 -5.58 -19.54
N GLU A 2 -3.53 -6.73 -19.79
CA GLU A 2 -2.61 -6.90 -20.93
C GLU A 2 -3.23 -6.58 -22.30
N CYS A 3 -4.46 -7.04 -22.54
CA CYS A 3 -5.20 -6.73 -23.77
C CYS A 3 -5.37 -5.22 -23.97
N TRP A 4 -5.61 -4.45 -22.91
CA TRP A 4 -5.71 -2.99 -23.01
C TRP A 4 -4.40 -2.33 -23.42
N CYS A 5 -3.24 -2.82 -22.94
CA CYS A 5 -1.94 -2.31 -23.38
C CYS A 5 -1.71 -2.56 -24.88
N GLN A 6 -2.15 -3.72 -25.38
CA GLN A 6 -2.04 -4.07 -26.80
C GLN A 6 -2.96 -3.20 -27.68
N ILE A 7 -4.16 -2.87 -27.20
CA ILE A 7 -5.12 -2.02 -27.91
C ILE A 7 -4.68 -0.55 -27.92
N LEU A 8 -4.35 0.00 -26.74
CA LEU A 8 -4.07 1.43 -26.61
C LEU A 8 -2.69 1.82 -27.17
N GLN A 9 -1.73 0.89 -27.18
CA GLN A 9 -0.37 1.10 -27.69
C GLN A 9 0.27 2.40 -27.17
N GLY A 10 0.03 2.77 -25.92
CA GLY A 10 0.73 3.91 -25.28
C GLY A 10 2.24 3.67 -25.28
N GLU A 11 3.04 4.75 -25.32
CA GLU A 11 4.50 4.64 -25.19
C GLU A 11 4.89 3.95 -23.88
N TYR A 12 4.17 4.31 -22.81
CA TYR A 12 4.18 3.63 -21.52
C TYR A 12 2.74 3.46 -21.01
N SER A 13 2.48 2.37 -20.31
CA SER A 13 1.23 2.11 -19.59
C SER A 13 1.52 1.83 -18.12
N MET A 14 0.80 2.47 -17.21
CA MET A 14 0.90 2.19 -15.77
C MET A 14 -0.26 1.30 -15.34
N LEU A 15 0.04 0.07 -14.93
CA LEU A 15 -0.95 -0.93 -14.56
C LEU A 15 -1.03 -1.08 -13.04
N LYS A 16 -2.24 -1.33 -12.52
CA LYS A 16 -2.42 -1.86 -11.16
C LYS A 16 -1.85 -3.28 -11.14
N PHE A 17 -0.78 -3.49 -10.38
CA PHE A 17 -0.03 -4.74 -10.40
C PHE A 17 -0.13 -5.46 -9.07
N ARG A 18 -0.53 -6.73 -9.13
CA ARG A 18 -0.44 -7.69 -8.04
C ARG A 18 -0.43 -9.08 -8.68
N LEU A 19 0.50 -9.92 -8.25
CA LEU A 19 0.52 -11.32 -8.66
C LEU A 19 -0.53 -12.12 -7.87
N PRO A 20 -1.00 -13.25 -8.41
CA PRO A 20 -1.86 -14.17 -7.66
C PRO A 20 -1.22 -14.52 -6.33
N TYR A 21 -2.03 -14.62 -5.27
CA TYR A 21 -1.49 -15.09 -4.00
C TYR A 21 -0.97 -16.52 -4.12
N THR A 22 0.16 -16.82 -3.50
CA THR A 22 0.69 -18.20 -3.46
C THR A 22 -0.33 -19.21 -2.93
N HIS A 23 -1.20 -18.78 -2.01
CA HIS A 23 -2.26 -19.60 -1.45
C HIS A 23 -3.48 -18.77 -1.06
N LYS A 24 -4.68 -19.35 -1.19
CA LYS A 24 -5.94 -18.84 -0.65
C LYS A 24 -6.34 -19.70 0.56
N LYS A 25 -6.87 -19.09 1.62
CA LYS A 25 -7.51 -19.85 2.70
C LYS A 25 -8.97 -20.07 2.33
N ILE A 26 -9.41 -21.32 2.30
CA ILE A 26 -10.79 -21.70 2.09
C ILE A 26 -11.34 -22.26 3.40
N GLY A 27 -12.49 -21.74 3.86
CA GLY A 27 -13.11 -22.12 5.13
C GLY A 27 -12.85 -21.11 6.26
N PHE A 28 -13.60 -21.24 7.35
CA PHE A 28 -13.64 -20.27 8.44
C PHE A 28 -12.87 -20.75 9.68
N GLY A 29 -12.13 -19.84 10.31
CA GLY A 29 -11.43 -20.11 11.58
C GLY A 29 -10.48 -21.31 11.50
N ASP A 30 -10.59 -22.20 12.49
CA ASP A 30 -9.72 -23.38 12.61
C ASP A 30 -9.97 -24.44 11.52
N SER A 31 -11.08 -24.33 10.77
CA SER A 31 -11.38 -25.19 9.62
C SER A 31 -10.76 -24.68 8.30
N SER A 32 -10.01 -23.58 8.34
CA SER A 32 -9.40 -23.01 7.14
C SER A 32 -8.31 -23.92 6.56
N ARG A 33 -8.52 -24.40 5.32
CA ARG A 33 -7.52 -25.11 4.54
C ARG A 33 -6.81 -24.15 3.58
N LYS A 34 -5.50 -24.30 3.43
CA LYS A 34 -4.73 -23.56 2.41
C LYS A 34 -4.82 -24.28 1.08
N VAL A 35 -5.24 -23.57 0.04
CA VAL A 35 -5.28 -24.06 -1.33
C VAL A 35 -4.31 -23.23 -2.16
N ASN A 36 -3.41 -23.89 -2.88
CA ASN A 36 -2.44 -23.22 -3.75
C ASN A 36 -3.17 -22.61 -4.96
N SER A 37 -2.67 -21.47 -5.46
CA SER A 37 -3.26 -20.86 -6.66
C SER A 37 -3.01 -21.71 -7.90
N SER A 38 -4.06 -21.93 -8.69
CA SER A 38 -4.06 -22.61 -9.99
C SER A 38 -3.32 -21.82 -11.09
N LEU A 39 -3.18 -20.50 -10.91
CA LEU A 39 -2.56 -19.59 -11.87
C LEU A 39 -1.03 -19.65 -11.87
N ILE A 40 -0.44 -20.22 -10.82
CA ILE A 40 1.01 -20.31 -10.62
C ILE A 40 1.50 -21.63 -11.21
N GLY A 41 2.49 -21.55 -12.10
CA GLY A 41 3.12 -22.72 -12.68
C GLY A 41 3.78 -23.62 -11.62
N PRO A 42 4.05 -24.90 -11.96
CA PRO A 42 4.71 -25.83 -11.04
C PRO A 42 6.13 -25.39 -10.63
N ASP A 43 6.73 -24.48 -11.39
CA ASP A 43 8.02 -23.83 -11.10
C ASP A 43 7.89 -22.60 -10.17
N GLY A 44 6.68 -22.26 -9.73
CA GLY A 44 6.39 -21.11 -8.87
C GLY A 44 6.33 -19.78 -9.62
N THR A 45 6.21 -19.80 -10.96
CA THR A 45 6.18 -18.58 -11.77
C THR A 45 4.82 -18.27 -12.37
N VAL A 46 4.58 -16.99 -12.66
CA VAL A 46 3.45 -16.50 -13.44
C VAL A 46 3.98 -15.64 -14.57
N ASN A 47 3.59 -15.95 -15.81
CA ASN A 47 3.94 -15.12 -16.96
C ASN A 47 3.10 -13.85 -16.96
N TYR A 48 3.76 -12.69 -16.97
CA TYR A 48 3.10 -11.39 -17.02
C TYR A 48 3.92 -10.40 -17.84
N LEU A 49 3.31 -9.28 -18.26
CA LEU A 49 4.03 -8.23 -19.00
C LEU A 49 5.30 -7.77 -18.27
N ARG A 50 6.40 -7.65 -19.00
CA ARG A 50 7.64 -7.04 -18.52
C ARG A 50 7.45 -5.55 -18.26
N GLY A 51 7.96 -5.07 -17.14
CA GLY A 51 7.95 -3.64 -16.81
C GLY A 51 8.65 -3.35 -15.49
N ASP A 52 8.73 -2.06 -15.17
CA ASP A 52 9.29 -1.58 -13.91
C ASP A 52 8.23 -1.64 -12.82
N ILE A 53 8.47 -2.42 -11.76
CA ILE A 53 7.58 -2.52 -10.62
C ILE A 53 7.79 -1.29 -9.74
N LEU A 54 6.73 -0.51 -9.54
CA LEU A 54 6.71 0.62 -8.61
C LEU A 54 6.05 0.22 -7.28
N LEU A 55 6.78 0.45 -6.21
CA LEU A 55 6.33 0.29 -4.83
C LEU A 55 5.25 1.33 -4.48
N PRO A 56 4.16 0.92 -3.83
CA PRO A 56 3.06 1.82 -3.49
C PRO A 56 3.45 2.81 -2.38
N ILE A 57 2.81 3.97 -2.40
CA ILE A 57 2.79 4.93 -1.29
C ILE A 57 1.48 4.69 -0.51
N TRP A 58 1.49 4.88 0.81
CA TRP A 58 0.28 4.82 1.66
C TRP A 58 -0.48 3.49 1.66
N THR A 59 0.21 2.37 1.41
CA THR A 59 -0.40 1.03 1.42
C THR A 59 -0.52 0.44 2.84
N ARG A 60 -1.05 -0.78 2.96
CA ARG A 60 -1.01 -1.55 4.21
C ARG A 60 0.33 -2.31 4.33
N PRO A 61 0.87 -2.55 5.55
CA PRO A 61 2.11 -3.32 5.74
C PRO A 61 2.12 -4.70 5.08
N THR A 62 0.92 -5.26 4.91
CA THR A 62 0.62 -6.60 4.44
C THR A 62 0.30 -6.65 2.94
N SER A 63 0.31 -5.51 2.26
CA SER A 63 -0.07 -5.43 0.84
C SER A 63 1.03 -5.95 -0.07
N THR A 64 0.62 -6.63 -1.14
CA THR A 64 1.48 -7.02 -2.28
C THR A 64 1.07 -6.29 -3.56
N GLU A 65 0.24 -5.25 -3.44
CA GLU A 65 -0.20 -4.43 -4.56
C GLU A 65 0.81 -3.30 -4.82
N GLY A 66 1.11 -3.07 -6.09
CA GLY A 66 1.91 -1.94 -6.57
C GLY A 66 1.44 -1.43 -7.93
N ARG A 67 2.36 -0.80 -8.67
CA ARG A 67 2.15 -0.46 -10.08
C ARG A 67 3.20 -1.14 -10.94
N LEU A 68 2.87 -1.40 -12.20
CA LEU A 68 3.82 -1.88 -13.20
C LEU A 68 3.83 -0.88 -14.36
N VAL A 69 4.98 -0.29 -14.66
CA VAL A 69 5.16 0.58 -15.82
C VAL A 69 5.67 -0.26 -16.97
N VAL A 70 4.83 -0.39 -18.00
CA VAL A 70 5.04 -1.27 -19.14
C VAL A 70 5.35 -0.42 -20.38
N PRO A 71 6.50 -0.61 -21.04
CA PRO A 71 6.79 0.06 -22.30
C PRO A 71 5.96 -0.53 -23.45
N ARG A 72 5.76 0.25 -24.51
CA ARG A 72 5.12 -0.23 -25.74
C ARG A 72 5.80 -1.50 -26.25
N GLY A 73 4.99 -2.51 -26.59
CA GLY A 73 5.50 -3.77 -27.14
C GLY A 73 6.21 -4.66 -26.12
N ALA A 74 6.01 -4.44 -24.81
CA ALA A 74 6.53 -5.34 -23.79
C ALA A 74 6.03 -6.78 -23.99
N HIS A 75 6.97 -7.72 -23.95
CA HIS A 75 6.67 -9.16 -23.95
C HIS A 75 6.43 -9.67 -22.53
N ARG A 76 5.89 -10.88 -22.42
CA ARG A 76 5.68 -11.54 -21.12
C ARG A 76 6.98 -12.16 -20.63
N VAL A 77 7.23 -12.08 -19.32
CA VAL A 77 8.36 -12.72 -18.63
C VAL A 77 7.84 -13.51 -17.43
N PRO A 78 8.53 -14.58 -17.00
CA PRO A 78 8.15 -15.35 -15.83
C PRO A 78 8.50 -14.58 -14.55
N TYR A 79 7.49 -14.23 -13.75
CA TYR A 79 7.67 -13.65 -12.42
C TYR A 79 7.64 -14.75 -11.36
N LYS A 80 8.69 -14.82 -10.52
CA LYS A 80 8.70 -15.70 -9.34
C LYS A 80 7.80 -15.12 -8.25
N VAL A 81 6.62 -15.70 -8.07
CA VAL A 81 5.55 -15.10 -7.25
C VAL A 81 5.99 -14.92 -5.80
N ALA A 82 6.51 -15.97 -5.17
CA ALA A 82 6.95 -15.92 -3.77
C ALA A 82 8.06 -14.88 -3.54
N GLN A 83 8.96 -14.69 -4.51
CA GLN A 83 10.01 -13.69 -4.40
C GLN A 83 9.42 -12.28 -4.42
N VAL A 84 8.53 -11.99 -5.36
CA VAL A 84 7.88 -10.68 -5.48
C VAL A 84 7.05 -10.39 -4.23
N GLU A 85 6.25 -11.34 -3.74
CA GLU A 85 5.49 -11.21 -2.50
C GLU A 85 6.40 -10.89 -1.31
N ASN A 86 7.50 -11.61 -1.14
CA ASN A 86 8.46 -11.38 -0.07
C ASN A 86 9.11 -10.00 -0.14
N CYS A 87 9.45 -9.53 -1.35
CA CYS A 87 9.99 -8.18 -1.54
C CYS A 87 8.97 -7.10 -1.15
N PHE A 88 7.71 -7.22 -1.58
CA PHE A 88 6.64 -6.30 -1.18
C PHE A 88 6.41 -6.32 0.33
N PHE A 89 6.29 -7.52 0.92
CA PHE A 89 6.05 -7.66 2.35
C PHE A 89 7.21 -7.09 3.18
N PHE A 90 8.45 -7.43 2.84
CA PHE A 90 9.62 -6.88 3.53
C PHE A 90 9.69 -5.36 3.42
N PHE A 91 9.45 -4.82 2.22
CA PHE A 91 9.41 -3.38 2.03
C PHE A 91 8.31 -2.74 2.90
N ASN A 92 7.07 -3.21 2.78
CA ASN A 92 5.91 -2.61 3.43
C ASN A 92 5.90 -2.78 4.95
N ALA A 93 6.46 -3.87 5.48
CA ALA A 93 6.46 -4.18 6.92
C ALA A 93 7.75 -3.79 7.64
N ARG A 94 8.82 -3.45 6.92
CA ARG A 94 10.13 -3.09 7.51
C ARG A 94 10.68 -1.81 6.93
N VAL A 95 11.08 -1.84 5.67
CA VAL A 95 11.85 -0.75 5.05
C VAL A 95 11.08 0.57 5.10
N ARG A 96 9.81 0.54 4.73
CA ARG A 96 8.92 1.71 4.62
C ARG A 96 8.82 2.52 5.93
N GLU A 97 8.90 1.84 7.07
CA GLU A 97 8.65 2.41 8.41
C GLU A 97 9.93 2.55 9.24
N GLN A 98 11.03 1.91 8.86
CA GLN A 98 12.25 1.83 9.69
C GLN A 98 13.45 2.52 9.05
N VAL A 99 13.37 2.87 7.76
CA VAL A 99 14.44 3.56 7.05
C VAL A 99 14.13 5.04 6.94
N HIS A 100 15.16 5.85 7.18
CA HIS A 100 15.13 7.29 6.98
C HIS A 100 15.30 7.61 5.49
N PHE A 101 14.27 8.18 4.87
CA PHE A 101 14.27 8.62 3.48
C PHE A 101 14.45 10.13 3.37
N ASN A 102 15.42 10.54 2.55
CA ASN A 102 15.72 11.95 2.33
C ASN A 102 14.60 12.65 1.55
N HIS A 103 14.28 13.86 1.99
CA HIS A 103 13.47 14.81 1.23
C HIS A 103 13.88 16.25 1.56
N ILE A 104 13.26 17.23 0.90
CA ILE A 104 13.72 18.62 0.98
C ILE A 104 13.30 19.34 2.25
N LEU A 105 12.32 18.84 3.01
CA LEU A 105 11.81 19.56 4.19
C LEU A 105 12.82 19.49 5.34
N LEU A 106 12.74 20.48 6.22
CA LEU A 106 13.34 20.40 7.56
C LEU A 106 12.48 19.47 8.43
N PRO A 107 12.94 19.09 9.64
CA PRO A 107 12.15 18.28 10.55
C PRO A 107 10.76 18.88 10.71
N ASP A 108 9.76 18.09 10.32
CA ASP A 108 8.35 18.46 10.32
C ASP A 108 7.56 17.37 11.02
N GLU A 109 6.62 17.77 11.88
CA GLU A 109 5.85 16.84 12.71
C GLU A 109 4.91 15.95 11.89
N ASN A 110 4.49 16.38 10.70
CA ASN A 110 3.51 15.67 9.87
C ASN A 110 4.15 15.03 8.63
N LEU A 111 5.23 15.62 8.11
CA LEU A 111 5.95 15.15 6.94
C LEU A 111 7.37 14.73 7.34
N ASP A 112 7.44 13.62 8.08
CA ASP A 112 8.70 13.03 8.53
C ASP A 112 9.46 12.30 7.41
N HIS A 113 10.59 11.70 7.78
CA HIS A 113 11.47 10.99 6.86
C HIS A 113 11.03 9.55 6.58
N HIS A 114 9.80 9.13 6.92
CA HIS A 114 9.36 7.77 6.61
C HIS A 114 9.04 7.74 5.12
N TYR A 115 9.01 6.54 4.54
CA TYR A 115 8.84 6.42 3.10
C TYR A 115 7.60 7.15 2.57
N ASP A 116 6.47 7.07 3.27
CA ASP A 116 5.22 7.70 2.83
C ASP A 116 5.30 9.23 2.81
N ALA A 117 5.78 9.84 3.89
CA ALA A 117 5.91 11.28 4.00
C ALA A 117 7.00 11.82 3.07
N ALA A 118 8.15 11.14 3.00
CA ALA A 118 9.19 11.46 2.04
C ALA A 118 8.70 11.34 0.58
N ALA A 119 7.89 10.31 0.28
CA ALA A 119 7.31 10.12 -1.04
C ALA A 119 6.26 11.18 -1.35
N GLU A 120 5.42 11.58 -0.39
CA GLU A 120 4.49 12.70 -0.52
C GLU A 120 5.24 13.98 -0.89
N VAL A 121 6.28 14.33 -0.12
CA VAL A 121 7.09 15.52 -0.39
C VAL A 121 7.69 15.49 -1.80
N ASN A 122 8.22 14.35 -2.22
CA ASN A 122 8.80 14.19 -3.55
C ASN A 122 7.75 14.28 -4.66
N CYS A 123 6.57 13.68 -4.47
CA CYS A 123 5.44 13.79 -5.40
C CYS A 123 4.97 15.24 -5.55
N LEU A 124 4.75 15.94 -4.43
CA LEU A 124 4.32 17.35 -4.42
C LEU A 124 5.38 18.26 -5.05
N LEU A 125 6.66 18.03 -4.77
CA LEU A 125 7.75 18.77 -5.39
C LEU A 125 7.75 18.59 -6.92
N LYS A 126 7.62 17.34 -7.40
CA LYS A 126 7.57 17.06 -8.85
C LYS A 126 6.33 17.67 -9.49
N TYR A 127 5.18 17.61 -8.82
CA TYR A 127 3.95 18.25 -9.28
C TYR A 127 4.10 19.77 -9.38
N LEU A 128 4.67 20.41 -8.37
CA LEU A 128 4.95 21.85 -8.37
C LEU A 128 5.91 22.24 -9.50
N GLN A 129 7.02 21.52 -9.68
CA GLN A 129 7.99 21.77 -10.76
C GLN A 129 7.43 21.49 -12.17
N PHE A 130 6.39 20.67 -12.26
CA PHE A 130 5.67 20.40 -13.50
C PHE A 130 4.73 21.56 -13.84
N LEU A 131 3.91 22.01 -12.89
CA LEU A 131 2.96 23.11 -13.10
C LEU A 131 3.60 24.49 -13.15
N HIS A 132 4.67 24.69 -12.39
CA HIS A 132 5.41 25.94 -12.25
C HIS A 132 6.87 25.71 -12.62
N PRO A 133 7.21 25.72 -13.93
CA PRO A 133 8.57 25.46 -14.40
C PRO A 133 9.63 26.39 -13.79
N GLU A 134 9.26 27.61 -13.40
CA GLU A 134 10.09 28.57 -12.68
C GLU A 134 10.58 28.05 -11.33
N LEU A 135 9.85 27.12 -10.70
CA LEU A 135 10.25 26.48 -9.45
C LEU A 135 11.38 25.46 -9.63
N ARG A 136 11.76 25.08 -10.85
CA ARG A 136 12.87 24.15 -11.08
C ARG A 136 14.21 24.71 -10.59
N GLU A 137 14.38 26.02 -10.74
CA GLU A 137 15.59 26.76 -10.33
C GLU A 137 15.37 27.56 -9.03
N ALA A 138 14.24 27.36 -8.35
CA ALA A 138 13.96 28.04 -7.10
C ALA A 138 14.86 27.55 -5.96
N SER A 139 15.10 28.43 -4.99
CA SER A 139 15.89 28.08 -3.81
C SER A 139 15.17 27.01 -2.96
N ALA A 140 15.94 26.20 -2.23
CA ALA A 140 15.39 25.16 -1.35
C ALA A 140 14.38 25.73 -0.33
N ALA A 141 14.60 26.94 0.17
CA ALA A 141 13.69 27.60 1.10
C ALA A 141 12.31 27.88 0.47
N VAL A 142 12.29 28.35 -0.79
CA VAL A 142 11.04 28.56 -1.53
C VAL A 142 10.34 27.22 -1.77
N LEU A 143 11.06 26.21 -2.26
CA LEU A 143 10.49 24.89 -2.52
C LEU A 143 9.87 24.25 -1.27
N ARG A 144 10.53 24.36 -0.11
CA ARG A 144 10.00 23.91 1.19
C ARG A 144 8.68 24.57 1.52
N ARG A 145 8.62 25.90 1.38
CA ARG A 145 7.42 26.69 1.66
C ARG A 145 6.27 26.27 0.75
N GLU A 146 6.52 26.14 -0.55
CA GLU A 146 5.48 25.76 -1.53
C GLU A 146 4.98 24.33 -1.30
N VAL A 147 5.87 23.36 -1.04
CA VAL A 147 5.44 21.98 -0.72
C VAL A 147 4.58 21.96 0.54
N LYS A 148 5.00 22.64 1.61
CA LYS A 148 4.24 22.70 2.86
C LYS A 148 2.89 23.39 2.67
N HIS A 149 2.86 24.46 1.87
CA HIS A 149 1.63 25.16 1.54
C HIS A 149 0.63 24.23 0.82
N ILE A 150 1.08 23.50 -0.20
CA ILE A 150 0.21 22.58 -0.94
C ILE A 150 -0.26 21.40 -0.06
N SER A 151 0.62 20.75 0.71
CA SER A 151 0.22 19.65 1.59
C SER A 151 -0.82 20.12 2.64
N THR A 152 -0.59 21.30 3.24
CA THR A 152 -1.56 21.91 4.17
C THR A 152 -2.88 22.23 3.49
N SER A 153 -2.84 22.77 2.27
CA SER A 153 -4.03 23.12 1.48
C SER A 153 -4.85 21.89 1.12
N ILE A 154 -4.20 20.80 0.67
CA ILE A 154 -4.86 19.51 0.40
C ILE A 154 -5.54 19.00 1.68
N THR A 155 -4.83 18.98 2.80
CA THR A 155 -5.36 18.49 4.08
C THR A 155 -6.56 19.33 4.54
N ALA A 156 -6.46 20.66 4.42
CA ALA A 156 -7.55 21.58 4.73
C ALA A 156 -8.76 21.36 3.81
N HIS A 157 -8.54 21.09 2.52
CA HIS A 157 -9.59 20.83 1.55
C HIS A 157 -10.30 19.49 1.79
N LEU A 158 -9.56 18.47 2.21
CA LEU A 158 -10.12 17.17 2.59
C LEU A 158 -10.99 17.27 3.86
N ARG A 159 -10.81 18.32 4.68
CA ARG A 159 -11.57 18.58 5.92
C ARG A 159 -11.63 17.38 6.87
N VAL A 160 -10.59 16.56 6.84
CA VAL A 160 -10.42 15.41 7.72
C VAL A 160 -8.99 15.44 8.25
N ASN A 161 -8.84 15.31 9.57
CA ASN A 161 -7.53 15.05 10.15
C ASN A 161 -7.31 13.54 10.29
N PHE A 162 -6.07 13.14 10.58
CA PHE A 162 -5.72 11.74 10.78
C PHE A 162 -6.58 11.04 11.84
N GLN A 163 -6.90 11.72 12.95
CA GLN A 163 -7.73 11.15 14.01
C GLN A 163 -9.16 10.90 13.54
N ASP A 164 -9.73 11.77 12.70
CA ASP A 164 -11.07 11.59 12.15
C ASP A 164 -11.12 10.35 11.24
N VAL A 165 -10.09 10.15 10.42
CA VAL A 165 -9.96 8.98 9.55
C VAL A 165 -9.82 7.69 10.38
N VAL A 166 -9.00 7.71 11.43
CA VAL A 166 -8.85 6.58 12.37
C VAL A 166 -10.18 6.24 13.02
N ARG A 167 -10.88 7.23 13.61
CA ARG A 167 -12.19 7.02 14.24
C ARG A 167 -13.22 6.47 13.27
N ARG A 168 -13.25 6.99 12.03
CA ARG A 168 -14.17 6.52 10.99
C ARG A 168 -13.89 5.07 10.60
N ARG A 169 -12.62 4.68 10.46
CA ARG A 169 -12.23 3.30 10.18
C ARG A 169 -12.60 2.36 11.33
N GLU A 170 -12.32 2.73 12.56
CA GLU A 170 -12.66 1.95 13.75
C GLU A 170 -14.17 1.77 13.90
N TYR A 171 -14.95 2.83 13.66
CA TYR A 171 -16.40 2.76 13.62
C TYR A 171 -16.91 1.80 12.53
N LEU A 172 -16.35 1.86 11.32
CA LEU A 172 -16.75 0.95 10.23
C LEU A 172 -16.45 -0.51 10.57
N LEU A 173 -15.27 -0.79 11.13
CA LEU A 173 -14.89 -2.14 11.55
C LEU A 173 -15.85 -2.68 12.63
N LEU A 174 -16.19 -1.87 13.64
CA LEU A 174 -17.14 -2.27 14.68
C LEU A 174 -18.57 -2.43 14.14
N LYS A 175 -18.99 -1.55 13.23
CA LYS A 175 -20.30 -1.64 12.58
C LYS A 175 -20.43 -2.94 11.78
N GLN A 176 -19.41 -3.25 10.98
CA GLN A 176 -19.33 -4.49 10.23
C GLN A 176 -19.30 -5.70 11.17
N ALA A 177 -18.60 -5.58 12.29
CA ALA A 177 -18.53 -6.66 13.26
C ALA A 177 -19.90 -6.99 13.88
N ARG A 178 -20.67 -5.96 14.19
CA ARG A 178 -22.03 -6.07 14.74
C ARG A 178 -23.06 -6.56 13.73
N SER A 179 -22.91 -6.23 12.45
CA SER A 179 -23.84 -6.68 11.41
C SER A 179 -23.60 -8.12 10.97
N GLY A 180 -22.47 -8.74 11.35
CA GLY A 180 -22.07 -10.07 10.89
C GLY A 180 -21.73 -10.11 9.39
N GLN A 181 -21.58 -8.96 8.73
CA GLN A 181 -21.24 -8.89 7.31
C GLN A 181 -19.73 -9.08 7.14
N SER A 182 -19.29 -10.22 6.64
CA SER A 182 -17.91 -10.43 6.20
C SER A 182 -17.72 -9.74 4.85
N GLU A 183 -16.61 -9.02 4.66
CA GLU A 183 -16.12 -8.82 3.29
C GLU A 183 -15.81 -10.23 2.78
N GLU A 184 -16.52 -10.71 1.77
CA GLU A 184 -16.01 -11.80 0.95
C GLU A 184 -14.67 -11.30 0.41
N GLU A 185 -13.57 -11.87 0.90
CA GLU A 185 -12.23 -11.57 0.37
C GLU A 185 -12.32 -11.75 -1.14
N GLY A 186 -12.21 -10.62 -1.85
CA GLY A 186 -12.57 -10.46 -3.25
C GLY A 186 -12.36 -11.75 -4.03
N ASP A 187 -13.48 -12.32 -4.47
CA ASP A 187 -13.48 -13.49 -5.30
C ASP A 187 -12.79 -13.14 -6.62
N GLU A 188 -11.48 -13.37 -6.68
CA GLU A 188 -10.76 -13.56 -7.92
C GLU A 188 -11.36 -14.83 -8.53
N SER A 189 -12.49 -14.64 -9.22
CA SER A 189 -13.36 -15.66 -9.80
C SER A 189 -12.54 -16.72 -10.55
N ASP A 190 -12.31 -17.83 -9.86
CA ASP A 190 -12.13 -19.14 -10.46
C ASP A 190 -13.48 -19.84 -10.26
N ASN A 191 -14.22 -20.08 -11.34
CA ASN A 191 -15.50 -20.78 -11.33
C ASN A 191 -15.32 -22.21 -10.80
N GLU A 192 -15.32 -22.38 -9.49
CA GLU A 192 -15.51 -23.66 -8.82
C GLU A 192 -16.80 -23.51 -8.02
N ALA A 193 -17.90 -23.98 -8.62
CA ALA A 193 -19.21 -24.07 -8.00
C ALA A 193 -19.09 -24.99 -6.78
N VAL A 194 -18.94 -24.41 -5.59
CA VAL A 194 -19.04 -25.15 -4.34
C VAL A 194 -20.47 -25.02 -3.86
N ASP A 195 -21.16 -26.17 -3.84
CA ASP A 195 -22.55 -26.36 -3.48
C ASP A 195 -22.99 -25.49 -2.29
N ALA A 196 -23.88 -24.54 -2.60
CA ALA A 196 -24.52 -23.66 -1.64
C ALA A 196 -25.65 -24.41 -0.93
N ASP A 197 -25.32 -25.39 -0.10
CA ASP A 197 -26.27 -25.99 0.83
C ASP A 197 -25.55 -26.26 2.15
N THR A 198 -25.67 -25.29 3.07
CA THR A 198 -26.00 -25.45 4.49
C THR A 198 -25.58 -24.16 5.20
N ALA A 199 -26.52 -23.23 5.41
CA ALA A 199 -26.32 -22.09 6.31
C ALA A 199 -27.04 -22.36 7.63
N PRO A 200 -26.37 -22.85 8.68
CA PRO A 200 -26.97 -22.90 10.01
C PRO A 200 -27.02 -21.49 10.60
N ASN A 201 -28.19 -21.15 11.12
CA ASN A 201 -28.55 -19.89 11.75
C ASN A 201 -27.77 -19.70 13.08
N CYS A 202 -26.46 -19.43 13.03
CA CYS A 202 -25.58 -19.17 14.18
C CYS A 202 -25.17 -17.70 14.33
N GLY A 203 -25.87 -16.76 13.69
CA GLY A 203 -25.44 -15.35 13.58
C GLY A 203 -25.22 -14.60 14.90
N ALA A 204 -25.97 -14.92 15.96
CA ALA A 204 -25.92 -14.14 17.20
C ALA A 204 -24.65 -14.39 18.05
N GLN A 205 -24.18 -15.64 18.14
CA GLN A 205 -22.93 -15.97 18.85
C GLN A 205 -21.68 -15.59 18.04
N LEU A 206 -21.76 -15.71 16.71
CA LEU A 206 -20.70 -15.26 15.80
C LEU A 206 -20.49 -13.74 15.88
N GLY A 207 -21.57 -12.95 15.96
CA GLY A 207 -21.49 -11.50 16.09
C GLY A 207 -20.78 -11.01 17.36
N SER A 208 -21.03 -11.65 18.52
CA SER A 208 -20.38 -11.25 19.77
C SER A 208 -18.89 -11.60 19.81
N SER A 209 -18.52 -12.77 19.27
CA SER A 209 -17.12 -13.17 19.11
C SER A 209 -16.39 -12.23 18.15
N TRP A 210 -17.01 -11.89 17.02
CA TRP A 210 -16.42 -11.02 16.01
C TRP A 210 -16.29 -9.56 16.48
N GLU A 211 -17.27 -9.03 17.23
CA GLU A 211 -17.12 -7.70 17.86
C GLU A 211 -15.96 -7.67 18.86
N THR A 212 -15.76 -8.75 19.61
CA THR A 212 -14.63 -8.88 20.56
C THR A 212 -13.30 -8.87 19.82
N PHE A 213 -13.17 -9.68 18.77
CA PHE A 213 -11.98 -9.71 17.92
C PHE A 213 -11.69 -8.36 17.24
N ALA A 214 -12.73 -7.68 16.75
CA ALA A 214 -12.59 -6.33 16.17
C ALA A 214 -12.05 -5.32 17.19
N LYS A 215 -12.52 -5.37 18.45
CA LYS A 215 -12.00 -4.52 19.54
C LYS A 215 -10.54 -4.83 19.85
N GLU A 216 -10.15 -6.10 19.84
CA GLU A 216 -8.75 -6.51 20.03
C GLU A 216 -7.85 -5.99 18.90
N ILE A 217 -8.29 -6.07 17.65
CA ILE A 217 -7.58 -5.48 16.50
C ILE A 217 -7.43 -3.97 16.66
N ILE A 218 -8.48 -3.26 17.07
CA ILE A 218 -8.42 -1.81 17.28
C ILE A 218 -7.42 -1.48 18.38
N GLN A 219 -7.42 -2.23 19.49
CA GLN A 219 -6.47 -2.03 20.58
C GLN A 219 -5.03 -2.31 20.14
N ALA A 220 -4.81 -3.39 19.39
CA ALA A 220 -3.51 -3.72 18.82
C ALA A 220 -3.02 -2.63 17.85
N ALA A 221 -3.90 -2.13 16.98
CA ALA A 221 -3.59 -1.04 16.05
C ALA A 221 -3.28 0.26 16.79
N SER A 222 -3.98 0.55 17.90
CA SER A 222 -3.69 1.71 18.76
C SER A 222 -2.32 1.59 19.42
N LYS A 223 -1.98 0.40 19.95
CA LYS A 223 -0.65 0.11 20.49
C LYS A 223 0.44 0.25 19.42
N GLU A 224 0.18 -0.24 18.21
CA GLU A 224 1.12 -0.13 17.09
C GLU A 224 1.39 1.33 16.74
N ARG A 225 0.35 2.16 16.59
CA ARG A 225 0.48 3.61 16.32
C ARG A 225 1.21 4.36 17.45
N ALA A 226 1.17 3.85 18.67
CA ALA A 226 1.88 4.42 19.80
C ALA A 226 3.36 3.98 19.89
N ARG A 227 3.82 3.04 19.06
CA ARG A 227 5.21 2.57 19.11
C ARG A 227 6.18 3.69 18.81
N VAL A 228 7.28 3.68 19.56
CA VAL A 228 8.36 4.66 19.45
C VAL A 228 9.02 4.64 18.08
N VAL A 229 8.98 3.52 17.33
CA VAL A 229 9.53 3.45 15.96
C VAL A 229 8.96 4.55 15.08
N TRP A 230 7.66 4.84 15.22
CA TRP A 230 6.98 5.91 14.50
C TRP A 230 7.40 7.32 14.91
N ARG A 231 8.01 7.47 16.09
CA ARG A 231 8.60 8.75 16.53
C ARG A 231 10.09 8.84 16.25
N ARG A 232 10.73 7.73 15.86
CA ARG A 232 12.19 7.60 15.82
C ARG A 232 12.81 7.89 14.46
N ASN A 233 12.07 8.53 13.56
CA ASN A 233 12.74 9.01 12.37
C ASN A 233 13.73 10.11 12.74
N VAL A 234 14.95 9.97 12.24
CA VAL A 234 16.06 10.81 12.70
C VAL A 234 15.76 12.25 12.26
N GLU A 235 15.92 13.20 13.17
CA GLU A 235 15.83 14.61 12.77
C GLU A 235 17.06 14.93 11.92
N GLU A 236 16.87 15.33 10.67
CA GLU A 236 17.93 15.88 9.82
C GLU A 236 17.85 17.41 9.82
N THR A 237 18.82 18.06 10.44
CA THR A 237 19.04 19.50 10.31
C THR A 237 19.62 19.84 8.94
N GLY A 238 19.58 21.12 8.56
CA GLY A 238 20.15 21.56 7.28
C GLY A 238 21.66 21.33 7.13
N SER A 239 22.36 21.06 8.22
CA SER A 239 23.80 20.77 8.27
C SER A 239 24.13 19.27 8.30
N ASP A 240 23.15 18.40 8.48
CA ASP A 240 23.41 16.96 8.63
C ASP A 240 23.72 16.27 7.31
N VAL A 241 24.56 15.24 7.40
CA VAL A 241 24.84 14.35 6.27
C VAL A 241 23.61 13.47 6.04
N ARG A 242 22.97 13.66 4.88
CA ARG A 242 21.79 12.92 4.46
C ARG A 242 21.99 11.41 4.48
N SER A 243 20.95 10.66 4.85
CA SER A 243 20.96 9.18 5.01
C SER A 243 21.39 8.36 3.77
N GLY A 244 21.60 8.99 2.61
CA GLY A 244 21.90 8.34 1.32
C GLY A 244 20.71 7.63 0.68
N PHE A 245 19.66 7.32 1.45
CA PHE A 245 18.45 6.69 0.95
C PHE A 245 17.47 7.73 0.43
N TRP A 246 17.10 7.60 -0.84
CA TRP A 246 16.05 8.40 -1.47
C TRP A 246 14.87 7.49 -1.77
N VAL A 247 13.69 8.07 -1.91
CA VAL A 247 12.51 7.32 -2.35
C VAL A 247 12.78 6.77 -3.74
N THR A 248 13.12 5.49 -3.82
CA THR A 248 13.17 4.74 -5.07
C THR A 248 11.95 3.85 -5.13
N THR A 249 11.05 4.15 -6.06
CA THR A 249 9.84 3.33 -6.24
C THR A 249 10.16 2.03 -6.97
N ILE A 250 11.29 1.93 -7.68
CA ILE A 250 11.57 0.79 -8.56
C ILE A 250 12.12 -0.40 -7.77
N MET A 251 11.38 -1.51 -7.78
CA MET A 251 11.88 -2.82 -7.36
C MET A 251 12.68 -3.44 -8.50
N ARG A 252 13.97 -3.72 -8.28
CA ARG A 252 14.80 -4.44 -9.25
C ARG A 252 14.41 -5.92 -9.26
N GLN A 253 14.19 -6.46 -10.45
CA GLN A 253 13.96 -7.90 -10.69
C GLN A 253 15.27 -8.69 -10.57
#